data_AF-A0A359KFW5-F1
#
_entry.id   AF-A0A359KFW5-F1
#
_cell.length_a   1.000
_cell.length_b   1.000
_cell.length_c   1.000
_cell.angle_alpha   90.00
_cell.angle_beta   90.00
_cell.angle_gamma   90.00
#
_symmetry.space_group_name_H-M   'P 1'
#
loop_
_entity.id
_entity.type
_entity.pdbx_description
1 polymer ?
#
loop_
_entity_poly.entity_id
_entity_poly.type
_entity_poly.pdbx_seq_one_letter_code
_entity_poly.pdbx_strand_id
1 'polypeptide(L)'
;MPVSPAYRPEPRFFDLGADYGDAVKAADFPQTILRLRNDRAAAEVGLETLSDAEWLAHFGRFEPLPGQPGPIAMRYHGHQFRVYNPDIGDGRGFLAAQMREVPQADKDAKVPQAASLREGGDRENQNGRLLDLGTKGSGQTPWSRHADGRLTLKGGMREALAAAMLDSLGVPTCRILSLIETGENLERHDEPSPTRAAVMVRLSHSHIRFGTFQRAAYYGRKDQIEALMEHARSLYHPAVAPGDAAGFLAAVVEASAVLTAKWIAAGFVHGVLNTDNLNVTGESFDYGPWRFLPHYEPGFTAAYFDQNGLYAFARQPEAVFWNLTQLAGCLKLIADAEPQVAVLTEALNGFGPAYIRHLRADFL
;
A
#
# COMPACT_ATOMS: atom_id res chain seq x y z
N MET A 1 -19.09 -21.62 -5.75
CA MET A 1 -17.70 -21.29 -6.11
C MET A 1 -16.82 -21.81 -4.99
N PRO A 2 -16.00 -22.85 -5.23
CA PRO A 2 -15.25 -23.47 -4.16
C PRO A 2 -13.95 -22.68 -3.96
N VAL A 3 -14.06 -21.50 -3.35
CA VAL A 3 -12.92 -20.96 -2.61
C VAL A 3 -12.46 -22.00 -1.59
N SER A 4 -11.16 -22.01 -1.29
CA SER A 4 -10.59 -22.96 -0.32
C SER A 4 -11.28 -22.81 1.03
N PRO A 5 -11.40 -23.87 1.86
CA PRO A 5 -11.86 -23.74 3.25
C PRO A 5 -11.05 -22.73 4.08
N ALA A 6 -9.84 -22.39 3.62
CA ALA A 6 -8.97 -21.40 4.24
C ALA A 6 -9.36 -19.93 3.93
N TYR A 7 -10.20 -19.70 2.91
CA TYR A 7 -10.69 -18.38 2.52
C TYR A 7 -11.56 -17.77 3.63
N ARG A 8 -11.15 -16.60 4.13
CA ARG A 8 -11.79 -15.91 5.24
C ARG A 8 -12.02 -14.45 4.88
N PRO A 9 -13.18 -14.09 4.27
CA PRO A 9 -13.50 -12.71 3.93
C PRO A 9 -13.72 -11.88 5.20
N GLU A 10 -13.17 -10.68 5.25
CA GLU A 10 -13.34 -9.76 6.38
C GLU A 10 -13.31 -8.29 5.90
N PRO A 11 -14.37 -7.77 5.26
CA PRO A 11 -14.44 -6.45 4.65
C PRO A 11 -14.56 -5.30 5.69
N ARG A 12 -13.54 -5.12 6.53
CA ARG A 12 -13.54 -4.14 7.64
C ARG A 12 -13.58 -2.68 7.23
N PHE A 13 -13.10 -2.31 6.05
CA PHE A 13 -13.06 -0.92 5.57
C PHE A 13 -14.47 -0.28 5.56
N PHE A 14 -15.50 -1.10 5.34
CA PHE A 14 -16.89 -0.64 5.32
C PHE A 14 -17.40 -0.23 6.71
N ASP A 15 -16.73 -0.65 7.79
CA ASP A 15 -17.04 -0.21 9.16
C ASP A 15 -16.77 1.29 9.36
N LEU A 16 -15.92 1.91 8.53
CA LEU A 16 -15.66 3.35 8.54
C LEU A 16 -16.85 4.18 8.02
N GLY A 17 -17.76 3.57 7.25
CA GLY A 17 -18.90 4.25 6.65
C GLY A 17 -18.60 5.02 5.36
N ALA A 18 -19.64 5.66 4.80
CA ALA A 18 -19.64 6.23 3.45
C ALA A 18 -18.78 7.50 3.27
N ASP A 19 -18.26 8.08 4.35
CA ASP A 19 -17.43 9.29 4.27
C ASP A 19 -16.04 9.03 3.66
N TYR A 20 -15.58 7.77 3.68
CA TYR A 20 -14.21 7.36 3.34
C TYR A 20 -14.05 6.77 1.94
N GLY A 21 -15.14 6.51 1.22
CA GLY A 21 -15.08 5.91 -0.10
C GLY A 21 -16.39 5.98 -0.86
N ASP A 22 -16.29 5.77 -2.17
CA ASP A 22 -17.42 5.74 -3.10
C ASP A 22 -17.57 4.36 -3.71
N ALA A 23 -18.78 3.80 -3.67
CA ALA A 23 -19.07 2.57 -4.39
C ALA A 23 -18.88 2.81 -5.90
N VAL A 24 -18.13 1.93 -6.56
CA VAL A 24 -17.80 2.06 -7.99
C VAL A 24 -18.08 0.76 -8.73
N LYS A 25 -17.86 0.77 -10.04
CA LYS A 25 -17.86 -0.43 -10.88
C LYS A 25 -16.57 -0.46 -11.68
N ALA A 26 -16.08 -1.67 -11.95
CA ALA A 26 -14.97 -1.82 -12.88
C ALA A 26 -15.39 -1.42 -14.30
N ALA A 27 -14.41 -0.99 -15.10
CA ALA A 27 -14.58 -0.87 -16.54
C ALA A 27 -14.85 -2.24 -17.16
N ASP A 28 -15.69 -2.27 -18.20
CA ASP A 28 -15.91 -3.47 -18.99
C ASP A 28 -14.86 -3.55 -20.11
N PHE A 29 -13.95 -4.51 -19.99
CA PHE A 29 -12.82 -4.66 -20.90
C PHE A 29 -13.14 -5.55 -22.11
N PRO A 30 -12.65 -5.25 -23.32
CA PRO A 30 -12.84 -6.12 -24.48
C PRO A 30 -12.36 -7.56 -24.27
N GLN A 31 -11.25 -7.72 -23.55
CA GLN A 31 -10.60 -9.00 -23.30
C GLN A 31 -10.12 -9.11 -21.85
N THR A 32 -9.86 -10.34 -21.42
CA THR A 32 -9.28 -10.67 -20.11
C THR A 32 -8.22 -11.75 -20.30
N ILE A 33 -7.04 -11.36 -20.78
CA ILE A 33 -5.93 -12.30 -21.04
C ILE A 33 -5.03 -12.35 -19.82
N LEU A 34 -4.96 -13.49 -19.14
CA LEU A 34 -4.11 -13.68 -17.97
C LEU A 34 -2.62 -13.55 -18.36
N ARG A 35 -1.90 -12.61 -17.74
CA ARG A 35 -0.45 -12.41 -17.93
C ARG A 35 0.36 -12.82 -16.73
N LEU A 36 -0.18 -12.65 -15.52
CA LEU A 36 0.42 -13.10 -14.28
C LEU A 36 -0.68 -13.52 -13.30
N ARG A 37 -0.47 -14.67 -12.66
CA ARG A 37 -1.21 -15.14 -11.48
C ARG A 37 -0.17 -15.56 -10.44
N ASN A 38 -0.29 -15.04 -9.24
CA ASN A 38 0.63 -15.37 -8.15
C ASN A 38 0.01 -16.46 -7.27
N ASP A 39 0.23 -17.72 -7.65
CA ASP A 39 -0.36 -18.86 -6.94
C ASP A 39 0.10 -18.98 -5.49
N ARG A 40 1.34 -18.56 -5.18
CA ARG A 40 1.84 -18.51 -3.80
C ARG A 40 1.03 -17.53 -2.96
N ALA A 41 0.84 -16.30 -3.45
CA ALA A 41 0.04 -15.30 -2.76
C ALA A 41 -1.46 -15.70 -2.70
N ALA A 42 -1.98 -16.37 -3.74
CA ALA A 42 -3.34 -16.88 -3.75
C ALA A 42 -3.58 -17.92 -2.63
N ALA A 43 -2.63 -18.84 -2.42
CA ALA A 43 -2.69 -19.84 -1.36
C ALA A 43 -2.66 -19.23 0.05
N GLU A 44 -1.98 -18.09 0.21
CA GLU A 44 -1.93 -17.37 1.49
C GLU A 44 -3.27 -16.72 1.86
N VAL A 45 -4.26 -16.66 0.95
CA VAL A 45 -5.60 -16.13 1.22
C VAL A 45 -6.74 -17.08 0.85
N GLY A 46 -6.44 -18.34 0.53
CA GLY A 46 -7.46 -19.37 0.23
C GLY A 46 -8.09 -19.27 -1.17
N LEU A 47 -7.38 -18.65 -2.14
CA LEU A 47 -7.85 -18.45 -3.51
C LEU A 47 -7.13 -19.35 -4.53
N GLU A 48 -6.27 -20.25 -4.08
CA GLU A 48 -5.47 -21.16 -4.91
C GLU A 48 -6.32 -22.15 -5.73
N THR A 49 -7.53 -22.46 -5.27
CA THR A 49 -8.43 -23.45 -5.89
C THR A 49 -9.22 -22.91 -7.08
N LEU A 50 -9.20 -21.59 -7.31
CA LEU A 50 -9.93 -20.99 -8.43
C LEU A 50 -9.37 -21.46 -9.77
N SER A 51 -10.25 -21.89 -10.67
CA SER A 51 -9.91 -22.11 -12.07
C SER A 51 -9.56 -20.80 -12.78
N ASP A 52 -8.93 -20.87 -13.95
CA ASP A 52 -8.61 -19.65 -14.72
C ASP A 52 -9.86 -18.86 -15.11
N ALA A 53 -10.97 -19.54 -15.42
CA ALA A 53 -12.23 -18.88 -15.74
C ALA A 53 -12.78 -18.09 -14.53
N GLU A 54 -12.76 -18.70 -13.34
CA GLU A 54 -13.16 -18.02 -12.10
C GLU A 54 -12.19 -16.88 -11.75
N TRP A 55 -10.88 -17.10 -11.93
CA TRP A 55 -9.86 -16.08 -11.72
C TRP A 55 -10.09 -14.83 -12.58
N LEU A 56 -10.38 -15.02 -13.87
CA LEU A 56 -10.67 -13.93 -14.79
C LEU A 56 -12.00 -13.23 -14.45
N ALA A 57 -13.00 -13.95 -13.93
CA ALA A 57 -14.24 -13.35 -13.45
C ALA A 57 -13.99 -12.41 -12.25
N HIS A 58 -13.16 -12.80 -11.29
CA HIS A 58 -12.92 -12.01 -10.08
C HIS A 58 -11.86 -10.91 -10.22
N PHE A 59 -10.85 -11.11 -11.06
CA PHE A 59 -9.71 -10.19 -11.14
C PHE A 59 -9.59 -9.48 -12.49
N GLY A 60 -10.35 -9.93 -13.50
CA GLY A 60 -10.49 -9.25 -14.79
C GLY A 60 -11.83 -8.55 -14.96
N ARG A 61 -12.93 -9.19 -14.52
CA ARG A 61 -14.30 -8.63 -14.55
C ARG A 61 -14.75 -8.04 -13.22
N PHE A 62 -14.03 -8.30 -12.14
CA PHE A 62 -14.33 -7.83 -10.79
C PHE A 62 -15.73 -8.19 -10.29
N GLU A 63 -16.20 -9.39 -10.65
CA GLU A 63 -17.31 -10.00 -9.92
C GLU A 63 -16.90 -10.15 -8.44
N PRO A 64 -17.71 -9.72 -7.47
CA PRO A 64 -17.34 -9.81 -6.06
C PRO A 64 -17.05 -11.26 -5.64
N LEU A 65 -15.95 -11.45 -4.91
CA LEU A 65 -15.70 -12.73 -4.23
C LEU A 65 -16.77 -12.98 -3.15
N PRO A 66 -17.03 -14.26 -2.78
CA PRO A 66 -18.01 -14.59 -1.75
C PRO A 66 -17.79 -13.80 -0.45
N GLY A 67 -18.84 -13.17 0.09
CA GLY A 67 -18.77 -12.40 1.34
C GLY A 67 -18.15 -11.00 1.19
N GLN A 68 -17.81 -10.55 -0.02
CA GLN A 68 -17.35 -9.19 -0.27
C GLN A 68 -18.51 -8.29 -0.74
N PRO A 69 -18.62 -7.05 -0.22
CA PRO A 69 -19.71 -6.13 -0.55
C PRO A 69 -19.58 -5.49 -1.95
N GLY A 70 -18.43 -5.64 -2.61
CA GLY A 70 -18.13 -5.03 -3.91
C GLY A 70 -17.12 -3.89 -3.82
N PRO A 71 -16.72 -3.32 -4.97
CA PRO A 71 -15.59 -2.41 -5.04
C PRO A 71 -15.90 -0.99 -4.55
N ILE A 72 -14.94 -0.40 -3.83
CA ILE A 72 -15.01 0.97 -3.29
C ILE A 72 -13.74 1.75 -3.66
N ALA A 73 -13.91 2.95 -4.21
CA ALA A 73 -12.82 3.88 -4.47
C ALA A 73 -12.59 4.73 -3.21
N MET A 74 -11.41 4.64 -2.59
CA MET A 74 -11.10 5.38 -1.36
C MET A 74 -10.91 6.88 -1.65
N ARG A 75 -11.35 7.71 -0.70
CA ARG A 75 -11.12 9.15 -0.70
C ARG A 75 -9.89 9.49 0.12
N TYR A 76 -8.96 10.24 -0.46
CA TYR A 76 -7.79 10.75 0.24
C TYR A 76 -7.24 11.98 -0.47
N HIS A 77 -6.57 12.85 0.29
CA HIS A 77 -5.81 13.96 -0.27
C HIS A 77 -4.32 13.59 -0.22
N GLY A 78 -3.43 14.55 -0.46
CA GLY A 78 -1.99 14.28 -0.35
C GLY A 78 -1.17 15.53 -0.52
N HIS A 79 0.08 15.51 -0.05
CA HIS A 79 1.09 16.44 -0.48
C HIS A 79 1.88 15.81 -1.61
N GLN A 80 1.68 16.31 -2.82
CA GLN A 80 2.42 15.89 -4.00
C GLN A 80 3.61 16.83 -4.18
N PHE A 81 4.84 16.30 -4.10
CA PHE A 81 6.06 17.11 -4.14
C PHE A 81 6.04 18.29 -3.15
N ARG A 82 5.61 17.99 -1.90
CA ARG A 82 5.44 18.95 -0.79
C ARG A 82 4.31 19.97 -0.95
N VAL A 83 3.54 19.95 -2.03
CA VAL A 83 2.38 20.82 -2.24
C VAL A 83 1.10 20.06 -1.95
N TYR A 84 0.25 20.61 -1.09
CA TYR A 84 -1.04 20.01 -0.77
C TYR A 84 -1.97 20.00 -1.99
N ASN A 85 -2.56 18.84 -2.27
CA ASN A 85 -3.53 18.64 -3.32
C ASN A 85 -4.80 17.98 -2.74
N PRO A 86 -5.92 18.71 -2.65
CA PRO A 86 -7.20 18.18 -2.18
C PRO A 86 -7.98 17.40 -3.24
N ASP A 87 -7.50 17.37 -4.49
CA ASP A 87 -8.17 16.71 -5.61
C ASP A 87 -7.41 15.43 -5.98
N ILE A 88 -7.49 14.44 -5.09
CA ILE A 88 -6.96 13.08 -5.26
C ILE A 88 -8.01 12.08 -4.72
N GLY A 89 -7.76 10.80 -4.94
CA GLY A 89 -8.46 9.63 -4.43
C GLY A 89 -8.02 8.43 -5.27
N ASP A 90 -8.68 7.29 -5.12
CA ASP A 90 -8.42 6.14 -5.99
C ASP A 90 -8.90 6.41 -7.43
N GLY A 91 -8.09 7.10 -8.23
CA GLY A 91 -8.48 7.61 -9.55
C GLY A 91 -8.35 6.63 -10.71
N ARG A 92 -7.83 5.42 -10.49
CA ARG A 92 -7.68 4.40 -11.53
C ARG A 92 -7.77 2.98 -10.99
N GLY A 93 -8.49 2.81 -9.89
CA GLY A 93 -8.50 1.59 -9.10
C GLY A 93 -9.50 1.71 -7.96
N PHE A 94 -9.58 0.67 -7.14
CA PHE A 94 -10.46 0.59 -5.99
C PHE A 94 -9.99 -0.53 -5.06
N LEU A 95 -10.49 -0.54 -3.83
CA LEU A 95 -10.46 -1.71 -2.96
C LEU A 95 -11.56 -2.68 -3.40
N ALA A 96 -11.18 -3.86 -3.87
CA ALA A 96 -12.11 -4.88 -4.37
C ALA A 96 -12.62 -5.81 -3.26
N ALA A 97 -11.77 -6.12 -2.28
CA ALA A 97 -12.05 -7.09 -1.23
C ALA A 97 -11.07 -6.96 -0.06
N GLN A 98 -11.44 -7.51 1.10
CA GLN A 98 -10.50 -7.74 2.21
C GLN A 98 -10.68 -9.13 2.81
N MET A 99 -9.58 -9.77 3.18
CA MET A 99 -9.59 -11.14 3.71
C MET A 99 -8.41 -11.42 4.62
N ARG A 100 -8.54 -12.40 5.50
CA ARG A 100 -7.46 -12.82 6.40
C ARG A 100 -6.48 -13.75 5.71
N GLU A 101 -5.20 -13.44 5.84
CA GLU A 101 -4.11 -14.34 5.51
C GLU A 101 -4.26 -15.65 6.31
N VAL A 102 -4.04 -16.78 5.67
CA VAL A 102 -4.03 -18.10 6.30
C VAL A 102 -2.90 -18.14 7.34
N PRO A 103 -3.19 -18.38 8.63
CA PRO A 103 -2.16 -18.56 9.63
C PRO A 103 -1.21 -19.66 9.17
N GLN A 104 0.07 -19.30 9.02
CA GLN A 104 1.08 -20.26 8.69
C GLN A 104 1.33 -21.10 9.96
N ALA A 105 0.84 -22.34 10.02
CA ALA A 105 1.38 -23.32 10.96
C ALA A 105 2.85 -23.54 10.60
N ASP A 106 3.78 -23.36 11.54
CA ASP A 106 5.25 -23.43 11.41
C ASP A 106 5.74 -24.22 10.17
N LYS A 107 5.83 -23.55 9.02
CA LYS A 107 6.48 -24.11 7.81
C LYS A 107 7.99 -23.91 7.85
N ASP A 108 8.49 -23.08 8.78
CA ASP A 108 9.90 -22.73 8.91
C ASP A 108 10.69 -23.74 9.77
N ALA A 109 10.07 -24.78 10.33
CA ALA A 109 10.78 -25.81 11.10
C ALA A 109 11.74 -26.69 10.25
N LYS A 110 11.71 -26.58 8.91
CA LYS A 110 12.56 -27.38 7.99
C LYS A 110 13.20 -26.61 6.84
N VAL A 111 13.03 -25.29 6.75
CA VAL A 111 13.69 -24.46 5.73
C VAL A 111 14.97 -23.87 6.34
N PRO A 112 16.14 -23.96 5.68
CA PRO A 112 17.33 -23.28 6.16
C PRO A 112 17.02 -21.79 6.41
N GLN A 113 17.39 -21.31 7.59
CA GLN A 113 17.11 -19.99 8.16
C GLN A 113 17.45 -18.79 7.23
N ALA A 114 18.14 -19.02 6.12
CA ALA A 114 18.51 -18.04 5.10
C ALA A 114 17.43 -17.75 4.03
N ALA A 115 16.28 -18.43 4.02
CA ALA A 115 15.22 -18.24 3.01
C ALA A 115 13.88 -17.68 3.55
N SER A 116 13.74 -17.51 4.86
CA SER A 116 12.56 -16.93 5.51
C SER A 116 12.91 -15.58 6.15
N LEU A 117 13.09 -14.53 5.35
CA LEU A 117 13.39 -13.16 5.79
C LEU A 117 12.23 -12.45 6.52
N ARG A 118 11.15 -13.17 6.90
CA ARG A 118 10.09 -12.67 7.77
C ARG A 118 10.45 -12.93 9.25
N GLU A 119 11.55 -12.36 9.72
CA GLU A 119 11.83 -12.24 11.15
C GLU A 119 11.54 -10.81 11.61
N GLY A 120 10.52 -10.67 12.46
CA GLY A 120 10.16 -9.42 13.14
C GLY A 120 8.89 -8.76 12.60
N GLY A 121 7.76 -8.95 13.27
CA GLY A 121 6.53 -8.22 12.98
C GLY A 121 5.29 -8.88 13.56
N ASP A 122 4.80 -9.95 12.92
CA ASP A 122 3.41 -10.39 13.10
C ASP A 122 3.24 -11.85 13.53
N ARG A 123 4.28 -12.48 14.12
CA ARG A 123 4.20 -13.88 14.61
C ARG A 123 3.19 -14.08 15.77
N GLU A 124 2.68 -13.01 16.36
CA GLU A 124 1.72 -13.08 17.47
C GLU A 124 0.24 -13.07 17.02
N ASN A 125 -0.07 -12.77 15.76
CA ASN A 125 -1.46 -12.77 15.31
C ASN A 125 -1.89 -14.17 14.85
N GLN A 126 -2.44 -14.95 15.78
CA GLN A 126 -2.99 -16.29 15.52
C GLN A 126 -4.10 -16.29 14.45
N ASN A 127 -4.72 -15.14 14.15
CA ASN A 127 -5.78 -15.02 13.14
C ASN A 127 -5.26 -14.67 11.73
N GLY A 128 -3.97 -14.31 11.59
CA GLY A 128 -3.38 -13.84 10.35
C GLY A 128 -3.68 -12.35 10.06
N ARG A 129 -2.88 -11.76 9.18
CA ARG A 129 -3.01 -10.34 8.78
C ARG A 129 -4.28 -10.12 7.97
N LEU A 130 -4.89 -8.95 8.12
CA LEU A 130 -5.95 -8.52 7.20
C LEU A 130 -5.26 -8.03 5.92
N LEU A 131 -5.68 -8.51 4.76
CA LEU A 131 -5.10 -8.11 3.48
C LEU A 131 -6.17 -7.51 2.56
N ASP A 132 -5.79 -6.41 1.92
CA ASP A 132 -6.57 -5.66 0.95
C ASP A 132 -6.27 -6.15 -0.48
N LEU A 133 -7.31 -6.33 -1.28
CA LEU A 133 -7.22 -6.42 -2.74
C LEU A 133 -7.43 -5.05 -3.38
N GLY A 134 -6.36 -4.25 -3.43
CA GLY A 134 -6.37 -2.97 -4.14
C GLY A 134 -6.08 -3.15 -5.62
N THR A 135 -6.75 -2.38 -6.47
CA THR A 135 -6.65 -2.54 -7.93
C THR A 135 -6.00 -1.35 -8.61
N LYS A 136 -5.51 -1.55 -9.83
CA LYS A 136 -4.94 -0.48 -10.67
C LYS A 136 -5.20 -0.77 -12.14
N GLY A 137 -5.66 0.23 -12.87
CA GLY A 137 -6.12 0.13 -14.25
C GLY A 137 -7.58 -0.31 -14.41
N SER A 138 -8.36 -0.32 -13.32
CA SER A 138 -9.69 -0.95 -13.28
C SER A 138 -10.82 -0.08 -13.82
N GLY A 139 -10.51 1.10 -14.37
CA GLY A 139 -11.51 2.03 -14.88
C GLY A 139 -11.47 3.38 -14.19
N GLN A 140 -12.33 4.27 -14.67
CA GLN A 140 -12.52 5.58 -14.06
C GLN A 140 -13.38 5.47 -12.80
N THR A 141 -13.09 6.36 -11.86
CA THR A 141 -13.84 6.56 -10.62
C THR A 141 -14.16 8.07 -10.51
N PRO A 142 -14.94 8.50 -9.51
CA PRO A 142 -15.12 9.93 -9.23
C PRO A 142 -13.80 10.69 -8.99
N TRP A 143 -12.71 9.97 -8.69
CA TRP A 143 -11.40 10.51 -8.35
C TRP A 143 -10.40 10.48 -9.52
N SER A 144 -10.85 10.09 -10.73
CA SER A 144 -9.99 10.04 -11.93
C SER A 144 -9.56 11.40 -12.46
N ARG A 145 -10.26 12.48 -12.08
CA ARG A 145 -10.07 13.82 -12.64
C ARG A 145 -10.17 13.77 -14.17
N HIS A 146 -9.08 14.06 -14.88
CA HIS A 146 -8.99 14.02 -16.34
C HIS A 146 -8.29 12.75 -16.88
N ALA A 147 -7.90 11.80 -16.02
CA ALA A 147 -7.22 10.57 -16.44
C ALA A 147 -8.21 9.51 -16.94
N ASP A 148 -7.74 8.61 -17.80
CA ASP A 148 -8.53 7.54 -18.42
C ASP A 148 -8.82 6.33 -17.51
N GLY A 149 -8.26 6.32 -16.29
CA GLY A 149 -8.42 5.22 -15.35
C GLY A 149 -7.71 3.92 -15.75
N ARG A 150 -6.80 3.95 -16.73
CA ARG A 150 -6.12 2.76 -17.27
C ARG A 150 -4.68 2.61 -16.79
N LEU A 151 -4.21 1.37 -16.83
CA LEU A 151 -2.82 0.98 -16.57
C LEU A 151 -2.25 0.37 -17.85
N THR A 152 -1.01 0.70 -18.19
CA THR A 152 -0.30 0.07 -19.31
C THR A 152 0.26 -1.28 -18.86
N LEU A 153 0.29 -2.27 -19.74
CA LEU A 153 0.84 -3.59 -19.44
C LEU A 153 2.32 -3.50 -19.04
N LYS A 154 3.08 -2.60 -19.69
CA LYS A 154 4.46 -2.30 -19.30
C LYS A 154 4.53 -1.79 -17.86
N GLY A 155 3.65 -0.85 -17.49
CA GLY A 155 3.55 -0.35 -16.12
C GLY A 155 3.22 -1.45 -15.11
N GLY A 156 2.21 -2.27 -15.41
CA GLY A 156 1.82 -3.40 -14.55
C GLY A 156 2.93 -4.45 -14.39
N MET A 157 3.65 -4.79 -15.46
CA MET A 157 4.78 -5.72 -15.40
C MET A 157 5.95 -5.15 -14.60
N ARG A 158 6.29 -3.87 -14.79
CA ARG A 158 7.33 -3.20 -13.99
C ARG A 158 6.97 -3.21 -12.52
N GLU A 159 5.70 -3.00 -12.19
CA GLU A 159 5.22 -3.02 -10.82
C GLU A 159 5.30 -4.41 -10.20
N ALA A 160 4.91 -5.46 -10.94
CA ALA A 160 5.05 -6.84 -10.51
C ALA A 160 6.50 -7.24 -10.23
N LEU A 161 7.44 -6.84 -11.10
CA LEU A 161 8.86 -7.12 -10.92
C LEU A 161 9.45 -6.38 -9.71
N ALA A 162 9.06 -5.12 -9.48
CA ALA A 162 9.50 -4.36 -8.30
C ALA A 162 9.02 -5.02 -7.01
N ALA A 163 7.72 -5.31 -6.92
CA ALA A 163 7.12 -5.95 -5.76
C ALA A 163 7.78 -7.31 -5.46
N ALA A 164 7.98 -8.16 -6.48
CA ALA A 164 8.61 -9.47 -6.30
C ALA A 164 10.07 -9.37 -5.85
N MET A 165 10.85 -8.43 -6.41
CA MET A 165 12.25 -8.22 -6.00
C MET A 165 12.33 -7.70 -4.57
N LEU A 166 11.52 -6.70 -4.22
CA LEU A 166 11.47 -6.15 -2.86
C LEU A 166 11.06 -7.20 -1.82
N ASP A 167 10.05 -8.02 -2.11
CA ASP A 167 9.61 -9.13 -1.24
C ASP A 167 10.75 -10.14 -1.05
N SER A 168 11.48 -10.48 -2.12
CA SER A 168 12.64 -11.38 -2.06
C SER A 168 13.82 -10.83 -1.25
N LEU A 169 13.97 -9.51 -1.21
CA LEU A 169 14.97 -8.81 -0.40
C LEU A 169 14.50 -8.55 1.04
N GLY A 170 13.29 -9.03 1.40
CA GLY A 170 12.72 -8.88 2.73
C GLY A 170 12.20 -7.48 3.03
N VAL A 171 12.04 -6.61 2.03
CA VAL A 171 11.41 -5.28 2.19
C VAL A 171 9.90 -5.47 2.37
N PRO A 172 9.26 -4.88 3.40
CA PRO A 172 7.81 -4.88 3.53
C PRO A 172 7.16 -4.27 2.27
N THR A 173 6.46 -5.08 1.50
CA THR A 173 5.88 -4.68 0.21
C THR A 173 4.54 -5.37 -0.04
N CYS A 174 3.71 -4.71 -0.84
CA CYS A 174 2.58 -5.37 -1.46
C CYS A 174 3.04 -6.52 -2.37
N ARG A 175 2.13 -7.45 -2.66
CA ARG A 175 2.34 -8.51 -3.64
C ARG A 175 1.39 -8.32 -4.80
N ILE A 176 1.87 -8.51 -6.03
CA ILE A 176 0.97 -8.52 -7.19
C ILE A 176 0.33 -9.91 -7.27
N LEU A 177 -0.99 -9.94 -7.06
CA LEU A 177 -1.79 -11.16 -7.08
C LEU A 177 -2.14 -11.56 -8.52
N SER A 178 -2.52 -10.59 -9.34
CA SER A 178 -2.97 -10.81 -10.71
C SER A 178 -2.61 -9.64 -11.63
N LEU A 179 -2.27 -9.94 -12.88
CA LEU A 179 -2.14 -8.99 -13.99
C LEU A 179 -2.83 -9.56 -15.23
N ILE A 180 -3.81 -8.82 -15.76
CA ILE A 180 -4.64 -9.24 -16.88
C ILE A 180 -4.60 -8.16 -17.96
N GLU A 181 -4.28 -8.53 -19.19
CA GLU A 181 -4.33 -7.63 -20.35
C GLU A 181 -5.78 -7.46 -20.81
N THR A 182 -6.18 -6.22 -21.06
CA THR A 182 -7.60 -5.84 -21.29
C THR A 182 -7.98 -5.84 -22.77
N GLY A 183 -7.00 -5.90 -23.67
CA GLY A 183 -7.20 -5.78 -25.12
C GLY A 183 -7.42 -4.35 -25.61
N GLU A 184 -7.38 -3.34 -24.73
CA GLU A 184 -7.43 -1.92 -25.12
C GLU A 184 -6.04 -1.42 -25.57
N ASN A 185 -6.06 -0.50 -26.54
CA ASN A 185 -4.89 0.28 -26.96
C ASN A 185 -4.91 1.63 -26.25
N LEU A 186 -3.76 2.04 -25.69
CA LEU A 186 -3.60 3.29 -24.97
C LEU A 186 -2.60 4.19 -25.69
N GLU A 187 -2.95 5.47 -25.79
CA GLU A 187 -2.01 6.51 -26.21
C GLU A 187 -1.28 7.06 -24.97
N ARG A 188 0.05 7.04 -25.03
CA ARG A 188 0.97 7.49 -23.98
C ARG A 188 2.15 8.22 -24.61
N HIS A 189 2.66 9.22 -23.89
CA HIS A 189 3.80 10.02 -24.33
C HIS A 189 5.14 9.51 -23.80
N ASP A 190 5.12 8.68 -22.76
CA ASP A 190 6.29 8.16 -22.04
C ASP A 190 6.66 6.71 -22.43
N GLU A 191 5.91 6.12 -23.37
CA GLU A 191 6.23 4.82 -23.99
C GLU A 191 5.69 4.73 -25.44
N PRO A 192 6.21 3.80 -26.27
CA PRO A 192 5.72 3.62 -27.63
C PRO A 192 4.22 3.32 -27.68
N SER A 193 3.49 4.10 -28.48
CA SER A 193 2.03 3.96 -28.66
C SER A 193 1.67 3.36 -30.02
N PRO A 194 0.52 2.65 -30.14
CA PRO A 194 -0.38 2.28 -29.04
C PRO A 194 0.28 1.26 -28.10
N THR A 195 0.21 1.51 -26.79
CA THR A 195 0.65 0.54 -25.78
C THR A 195 -0.54 -0.28 -25.29
N ARG A 196 -0.28 -1.52 -24.89
CA ARG A 196 -1.31 -2.45 -24.43
C ARG A 196 -1.78 -2.06 -23.03
N ALA A 197 -3.08 -2.11 -22.78
CA ALA A 197 -3.66 -1.90 -21.47
C ALA A 197 -3.67 -3.19 -20.63
N ALA A 198 -3.62 -3.01 -19.31
CA ALA A 198 -3.78 -4.08 -18.34
C ALA A 198 -4.56 -3.58 -17.12
N VAL A 199 -5.06 -4.54 -16.34
CA VAL A 199 -5.57 -4.32 -14.99
C VAL A 199 -4.80 -5.23 -14.02
N MET A 200 -4.55 -4.71 -12.84
CA MET A 200 -3.73 -5.36 -11.82
C MET A 200 -4.45 -5.40 -10.48
N VAL A 201 -4.21 -6.47 -9.72
CA VAL A 201 -4.65 -6.62 -8.33
C VAL A 201 -3.43 -6.78 -7.43
N ARG A 202 -3.32 -5.88 -6.46
CA ARG A 202 -2.35 -5.91 -5.37
C ARG A 202 -2.97 -6.59 -4.16
N LEU A 203 -2.19 -7.38 -3.45
CA LEU A 203 -2.48 -7.91 -2.14
C LEU A 203 -1.58 -7.17 -1.13
N SER A 204 -2.19 -6.37 -0.27
CA SER A 204 -1.49 -5.42 0.63
C SER A 204 -1.97 -5.56 2.06
N HIS A 205 -1.14 -5.22 3.05
CA HIS A 205 -1.59 -5.14 4.45
C HIS A 205 -2.61 -4.01 4.66
N SER A 206 -2.42 -2.84 4.00
CA SER A 206 -3.38 -1.74 4.08
C SER A 206 -3.24 -0.76 2.91
N HIS A 207 -4.37 -0.24 2.44
CA HIS A 207 -4.44 0.93 1.54
C HIS A 207 -4.79 2.24 2.27
N ILE A 208 -4.83 2.26 3.61
CA ILE A 208 -5.03 3.49 4.38
C ILE A 208 -3.72 4.29 4.36
N ARG A 209 -3.76 5.45 3.70
CA ARG A 209 -2.61 6.32 3.46
C ARG A 209 -2.53 7.44 4.49
N PHE A 210 -1.37 8.09 4.61
CA PHE A 210 -1.30 9.34 5.37
C PHE A 210 -2.22 10.40 4.76
N GLY A 211 -2.36 10.38 3.43
CA GLY A 211 -3.34 11.17 2.68
C GLY A 211 -4.80 11.02 3.12
N THR A 212 -5.19 9.85 3.63
CA THR A 212 -6.56 9.61 4.13
C THR A 212 -6.82 10.45 5.39
N PHE A 213 -5.85 10.54 6.30
CA PHE A 213 -5.91 11.42 7.47
C PHE A 213 -5.90 12.90 7.08
N GLN A 214 -5.06 13.27 6.11
CA GLN A 214 -4.96 14.65 5.63
C GLN A 214 -6.26 15.18 5.03
N ARG A 215 -7.08 14.30 4.44
CA ARG A 215 -8.41 14.68 3.97
C ARG A 215 -9.33 15.06 5.13
N ALA A 216 -9.43 14.22 6.15
CA ALA A 216 -10.25 14.50 7.33
C ALA A 216 -9.78 15.78 8.05
N ALA A 217 -8.45 15.97 8.16
CA ALA A 217 -7.85 17.17 8.72
C ALA A 217 -8.20 18.45 7.94
N TYR A 218 -8.21 18.40 6.60
CA TYR A 218 -8.59 19.54 5.77
C TYR A 218 -10.03 20.02 6.01
N TYR A 219 -10.95 19.09 6.25
CA TYR A 219 -12.34 19.43 6.59
C TYR A 219 -12.56 19.71 8.08
N GLY A 220 -11.52 19.67 8.91
CA GLY A 220 -11.63 19.86 10.36
C GLY A 220 -12.43 18.76 11.07
N ARG A 221 -12.55 17.57 10.47
CA ARG A 221 -13.35 16.46 10.98
C ARG A 221 -12.55 15.59 11.96
N LYS A 222 -12.43 16.08 13.21
CA LYS A 222 -11.77 15.36 14.31
C LYS A 222 -12.34 13.95 14.53
N ASP A 223 -13.67 13.85 14.47
CA ASP A 223 -14.41 12.60 14.56
C ASP A 223 -13.98 11.58 13.50
N GLN A 224 -13.73 12.03 12.28
CA GLN A 224 -13.24 11.16 11.21
C GLN A 224 -11.77 10.74 11.41
N ILE A 225 -10.95 11.61 12.00
CA ILE A 225 -9.55 11.28 12.33
C ILE A 225 -9.52 10.22 13.45
N GLU A 226 -10.33 10.38 14.50
CA GLU A 226 -10.45 9.42 15.60
C GLU A 226 -10.93 8.06 15.09
N ALA A 227 -12.01 8.02 14.30
CA ALA A 227 -12.53 6.79 13.73
C ALA A 227 -11.49 6.08 12.83
N LEU A 228 -10.79 6.84 11.99
CA LEU A 228 -9.77 6.29 11.10
C LEU A 228 -8.55 5.75 11.86
N MET A 229 -8.10 6.50 12.88
CA MET A 229 -7.01 6.08 13.76
C MET A 229 -7.39 4.79 14.49
N GLU A 230 -8.55 4.74 15.11
CA GLU A 230 -8.99 3.57 15.88
C GLU A 230 -9.21 2.33 15.00
N HIS A 231 -9.74 2.53 13.80
CA HIS A 231 -9.84 1.50 12.78
C HIS A 231 -8.44 0.96 12.39
N ALA A 232 -7.50 1.84 12.04
CA ALA A 232 -6.15 1.42 11.67
C ALA A 232 -5.40 0.78 12.85
N ARG A 233 -5.52 1.35 14.06
CA ARG A 233 -4.91 0.85 15.29
C ARG A 233 -5.40 -0.57 15.61
N SER A 234 -6.71 -0.77 15.67
CA SER A 234 -7.29 -2.06 16.04
C SER A 234 -6.94 -3.20 15.06
N LEU A 235 -6.75 -2.88 13.78
CA LEU A 235 -6.46 -3.87 12.74
C LEU A 235 -4.97 -4.11 12.53
N TYR A 236 -4.15 -3.06 12.59
CA TYR A 236 -2.76 -3.08 12.13
C TYR A 236 -1.74 -2.82 13.23
N HIS A 237 -2.14 -2.19 14.33
CA HIS A 237 -1.29 -1.87 15.48
C HIS A 237 -1.97 -2.24 16.81
N PRO A 238 -2.45 -3.49 16.98
CA PRO A 238 -3.32 -3.86 18.11
C PRO A 238 -2.65 -3.78 19.48
N ALA A 239 -1.31 -3.74 19.52
CA ALA A 239 -0.53 -3.54 20.75
C ALA A 239 -0.65 -2.11 21.32
N VAL A 240 -1.06 -1.13 20.49
CA VAL A 240 -1.29 0.25 20.92
C VAL A 240 -2.62 0.32 21.66
N ALA A 241 -2.69 1.01 22.80
CA ALA A 241 -3.91 1.14 23.58
C ALA A 241 -5.01 1.92 22.82
N PRO A 242 -6.30 1.59 23.00
CA PRO A 242 -7.41 2.37 22.42
C PRO A 242 -7.32 3.86 22.75
N GLY A 243 -7.51 4.72 21.75
CA GLY A 243 -7.43 6.18 21.91
C GLY A 243 -6.01 6.76 22.05
N ASP A 244 -4.96 5.94 22.06
CA ASP A 244 -3.57 6.41 22.17
C ASP A 244 -3.02 6.89 20.82
N ALA A 245 -3.29 8.15 20.47
CA ALA A 245 -2.81 8.76 19.23
C ALA A 245 -1.29 8.81 19.13
N ALA A 246 -0.58 9.00 20.25
CA ALA A 246 0.87 9.06 20.25
C ALA A 246 1.50 7.67 20.11
N GLY A 247 0.95 6.66 20.78
CA GLY A 247 1.33 5.26 20.57
C GLY A 247 1.04 4.79 19.14
N PHE A 248 -0.08 5.21 18.54
CA PHE A 248 -0.37 4.93 17.15
C PHE A 248 0.67 5.56 16.22
N LEU A 249 0.99 6.85 16.42
CA LEU A 249 2.05 7.51 15.67
C LEU A 249 3.39 6.80 15.84
N ALA A 250 3.77 6.42 17.06
CA ALA A 250 5.01 5.72 17.35
C ALA A 250 5.10 4.38 16.59
N ALA A 251 4.01 3.62 16.53
CA ALA A 251 3.95 2.36 15.79
C ALA A 251 4.09 2.58 14.27
N VAL A 252 3.43 3.60 13.71
CA VAL A 252 3.58 3.97 12.28
C VAL A 252 5.00 4.47 11.98
N VAL A 253 5.61 5.24 12.89
CA VAL A 253 7.00 5.71 12.81
C VAL A 253 7.97 4.52 12.78
N GLU A 254 7.80 3.55 13.67
CA GLU A 254 8.62 2.34 13.73
C GLU A 254 8.51 1.53 12.44
N ALA A 255 7.29 1.27 11.97
CA ALA A 255 7.06 0.55 10.71
C ALA A 255 7.65 1.28 9.49
N SER A 256 7.51 2.60 9.45
CA SER A 256 8.09 3.44 8.38
C SER A 256 9.61 3.46 8.43
N ALA A 257 10.20 3.41 9.63
CA ALA A 257 11.66 3.33 9.81
C ALA A 257 12.22 1.99 9.32
N VAL A 258 11.54 0.87 9.62
CA VAL A 258 11.87 -0.47 9.08
C VAL A 258 11.85 -0.43 7.56
N LEU A 259 10.75 0.04 6.97
CA LEU A 259 10.59 0.13 5.52
C LEU A 259 11.70 0.95 4.87
N THR A 260 11.98 2.14 5.43
CA THR A 260 12.99 3.05 4.90
C THR A 260 14.38 2.44 4.97
N ALA A 261 14.75 1.83 6.10
CA ALA A 261 16.02 1.13 6.25
C ALA A 261 16.20 0.05 5.19
N LYS A 262 15.16 -0.76 4.99
CA LYS A 262 15.16 -1.85 4.01
C LYS A 262 15.21 -1.37 2.56
N TRP A 263 14.58 -0.24 2.22
CA TRP A 263 14.79 0.39 0.91
C TRP A 263 16.24 0.80 0.68
N ILE A 264 16.88 1.41 1.68
CA ILE A 264 18.27 1.84 1.57
C ILE A 264 19.21 0.63 1.47
N ALA A 265 19.00 -0.40 2.27
CA ALA A 265 19.75 -1.66 2.20
C ALA A 265 19.58 -2.37 0.85
N ALA A 266 18.37 -2.37 0.29
CA ALA A 266 18.08 -2.93 -1.02
C ALA A 266 18.62 -2.09 -2.20
N GLY A 267 19.15 -0.89 -1.95
CA GLY A 267 19.51 0.05 -3.03
C GLY A 267 18.30 0.51 -3.85
N PHE A 268 17.11 0.52 -3.27
CA PHE A 268 15.87 0.85 -3.95
C PHE A 268 15.54 2.34 -3.85
N VAL A 269 15.12 2.92 -4.98
CA VAL A 269 14.64 4.30 -5.09
C VAL A 269 13.19 4.27 -5.56
N HIS A 270 12.28 4.69 -4.68
CA HIS A 270 10.84 4.68 -4.96
C HIS A 270 10.45 5.69 -6.03
N GLY A 271 11.08 6.87 -6.02
CA GLY A 271 10.90 7.95 -6.98
C GLY A 271 9.71 8.89 -6.74
N VAL A 272 8.69 8.50 -5.95
CA VAL A 272 7.54 9.36 -5.64
C VAL A 272 7.04 9.10 -4.20
N LEU A 273 7.65 9.76 -3.23
CA LEU A 273 7.30 9.65 -1.80
C LEU A 273 6.37 10.79 -1.38
N ASN A 274 5.23 10.92 -2.07
CA ASN A 274 4.14 11.77 -1.63
C ASN A 274 3.44 11.16 -0.40
N THR A 275 2.71 11.94 0.39
CA THR A 275 2.00 11.41 1.57
C THR A 275 0.85 10.45 1.20
N ASP A 276 0.32 10.52 -0.01
CA ASP A 276 -0.64 9.55 -0.55
C ASP A 276 -0.01 8.22 -1.00
N ASN A 277 1.33 8.11 -0.99
CA ASN A 277 2.08 6.90 -1.33
C ASN A 277 2.75 6.24 -0.11
N LEU A 278 2.41 6.68 1.11
CA LEU A 278 2.79 6.01 2.35
C LEU A 278 1.53 5.57 3.10
N ASN A 279 1.53 4.32 3.56
CA ASN A 279 0.45 3.74 4.34
C ASN A 279 0.82 3.62 5.82
N VAL A 280 -0.20 3.42 6.65
CA VAL A 280 -0.05 3.29 8.10
C VAL A 280 0.63 2.00 8.54
N THR A 281 0.84 1.03 7.65
CA THR A 281 1.45 -0.27 7.96
C THR A 281 2.95 -0.32 7.66
N GLY A 282 3.55 0.73 7.10
CA GLY A 282 4.95 0.70 6.67
C GLY A 282 5.19 -0.31 5.55
N GLU A 283 4.23 -0.47 4.64
CA GLU A 283 4.35 -1.36 3.48
C GLU A 283 4.60 -0.52 2.21
N SER A 284 5.58 -0.94 1.41
CA SER A 284 5.88 -0.34 0.11
C SER A 284 4.80 -0.68 -0.92
N PHE A 285 4.35 0.29 -1.71
CA PHE A 285 3.42 0.07 -2.82
C PHE A 285 3.46 1.24 -3.84
N ASP A 286 2.74 1.10 -4.94
CA ASP A 286 2.61 2.09 -6.02
C ASP A 286 3.91 2.41 -6.78
N TYR A 287 4.48 1.37 -7.40
CA TYR A 287 5.71 1.45 -8.15
C TYR A 287 5.53 2.08 -9.54
N GLY A 288 5.63 3.41 -9.60
CA GLY A 288 5.72 4.15 -10.86
C GLY A 288 7.16 4.26 -11.37
N PRO A 289 7.83 5.41 -11.21
CA PRO A 289 9.19 5.62 -11.69
C PRO A 289 10.23 5.16 -10.65
N TRP A 290 10.22 3.88 -10.29
CA TRP A 290 11.17 3.29 -9.35
C TRP A 290 12.46 2.81 -10.04
N ARG A 291 13.57 2.69 -9.31
CA ARG A 291 14.82 2.05 -9.77
C ARG A 291 15.55 1.33 -8.63
N PHE A 292 16.30 0.29 -8.95
CA PHE A 292 17.38 -0.21 -8.11
C PHE A 292 18.70 0.41 -8.57
N LEU A 293 19.55 0.77 -7.63
CA LEU A 293 20.87 1.29 -7.91
C LEU A 293 21.83 0.14 -8.27
N PRO A 294 22.46 0.16 -9.47
CA PRO A 294 23.48 -0.82 -9.82
C PRO A 294 24.80 -0.60 -9.06
N HIS A 295 25.04 0.64 -8.61
CA HIS A 295 26.16 1.04 -7.75
C HIS A 295 25.69 2.20 -6.87
N TYR A 296 26.39 2.42 -5.75
CA TYR A 296 26.01 3.46 -4.80
C TYR A 296 26.09 4.86 -5.41
N GLU A 297 24.93 5.51 -5.56
CA GLU A 297 24.79 6.86 -6.10
C GLU A 297 23.78 7.65 -5.23
N PRO A 298 24.25 8.38 -4.19
CA PRO A 298 23.37 9.06 -3.22
C PRO A 298 22.35 10.01 -3.84
N GLY A 299 22.76 10.72 -4.89
CA GLY A 299 21.98 11.76 -5.55
C GLY A 299 21.03 11.24 -6.64
N PHE A 300 21.00 9.93 -6.91
CA PHE A 300 20.21 9.37 -7.99
C PHE A 300 18.70 9.57 -7.77
N THR A 301 18.01 10.11 -8.77
CA THR A 301 16.55 10.20 -8.83
C THR A 301 15.97 9.22 -9.84
N ALA A 302 14.94 8.47 -9.43
CA ALA A 302 14.30 7.51 -10.30
C ALA A 302 13.20 8.14 -11.20
N ALA A 303 12.59 9.23 -10.74
CA ALA A 303 11.60 9.99 -11.48
C ALA A 303 12.25 11.06 -12.35
N TYR A 304 12.06 10.96 -13.68
CA TYR A 304 12.61 11.91 -14.66
C TYR A 304 12.10 13.35 -14.46
N PHE A 305 10.96 13.52 -13.80
CA PHE A 305 10.35 14.81 -13.48
C PHE A 305 10.79 15.38 -12.12
N ASP A 306 11.51 14.61 -11.28
CA ASP A 306 12.10 15.11 -10.05
C ASP A 306 13.44 15.81 -10.33
N GLN A 307 13.36 17.02 -10.89
CA GLN A 307 14.52 17.82 -11.28
C GLN A 307 15.29 18.38 -10.06
N ASN A 308 14.66 18.42 -8.89
CA ASN A 308 15.22 19.00 -7.66
C ASN A 308 15.82 17.94 -6.72
N GLY A 309 15.78 16.67 -7.10
CA GLY A 309 16.27 15.59 -6.25
C GLY A 309 15.49 15.44 -4.96
N LEU A 310 14.20 15.76 -4.91
CA LEU A 310 13.39 15.68 -3.70
C LEU A 310 13.32 14.25 -3.16
N TYR A 311 13.23 13.28 -4.08
CA TYR A 311 13.12 11.85 -3.78
C TYR A 311 14.36 11.07 -4.25
N ALA A 312 15.52 11.73 -4.24
CA ALA A 312 16.80 11.07 -4.49
C ALA A 312 17.07 9.96 -3.45
N PHE A 313 17.87 8.95 -3.82
CA PHE A 313 18.14 7.77 -2.99
C PHE A 313 18.47 8.11 -1.52
N ALA A 314 19.47 8.95 -1.28
CA ALA A 314 19.90 9.30 0.08
C ALA A 314 18.97 10.28 0.80
N ARG A 315 17.96 10.82 0.12
CA ARG A 315 16.94 11.72 0.68
C ARG A 315 15.61 11.03 1.02
N GLN A 316 15.46 9.75 0.70
CA GLN A 316 14.26 9.00 1.06
C GLN A 316 13.96 9.03 2.58
N PRO A 317 14.94 8.91 3.50
CA PRO A 317 14.67 9.04 4.93
C PRO A 317 14.14 10.42 5.34
N GLU A 318 14.67 11.49 4.75
CA GLU A 318 14.19 12.87 4.96
C GLU A 318 12.75 13.03 4.44
N ALA A 319 12.44 12.46 3.28
CA ALA A 319 11.10 12.49 2.70
C ALA A 319 10.08 11.71 3.55
N VAL A 320 10.44 10.52 4.04
CA VAL A 320 9.59 9.71 4.92
C VAL A 320 9.36 10.42 6.25
N PHE A 321 10.41 10.96 6.88
CA PHE A 321 10.28 11.73 8.11
C PHE A 321 9.33 12.91 7.95
N TRP A 322 9.47 13.68 6.86
CA TRP A 322 8.55 14.78 6.61
C TRP A 322 7.11 14.32 6.40
N ASN A 323 6.89 13.21 5.69
CA ASN A 323 5.55 12.66 5.53
C ASN A 323 4.94 12.23 6.89
N LEU A 324 5.74 11.65 7.79
CA LEU A 324 5.34 11.35 9.17
C LEU A 324 4.98 12.62 9.96
N THR A 325 5.71 13.72 9.76
CA THR A 325 5.36 15.03 10.33
C THR A 325 3.97 15.49 9.87
N GLN A 326 3.62 15.27 8.60
CA GLN A 326 2.28 15.61 8.11
C GLN A 326 1.19 14.73 8.73
N LEU A 327 1.45 13.43 8.97
CA LEU A 327 0.54 12.55 9.70
C LEU A 327 0.39 13.02 11.16
N ALA A 328 1.49 13.32 11.83
CA ALA A 328 1.48 13.86 13.20
C ALA A 328 0.66 15.16 13.30
N GLY A 329 0.74 16.03 12.28
CA GLY A 329 -0.09 17.23 12.18
C GLY A 329 -1.59 16.94 12.11
N CYS A 330 -2.00 15.81 11.51
CA CYS A 330 -3.39 15.38 11.51
C CYS A 330 -3.81 14.86 12.89
N LEU A 331 -2.98 14.00 13.50
CA LEU A 331 -3.25 13.42 14.83
C LEU A 331 -3.25 14.48 15.95
N LYS A 332 -2.50 15.56 15.79
CA LYS A 332 -2.53 16.71 16.70
C LYS A 332 -3.95 17.29 16.85
N LEU A 333 -4.80 17.20 15.83
CA LEU A 333 -6.17 17.73 15.89
C LEU A 333 -7.05 17.01 16.91
N ILE A 334 -6.70 15.77 17.28
CA ILE A 334 -7.44 14.93 18.23
C ILE A 334 -6.69 14.75 19.57
N ALA A 335 -5.50 15.33 19.68
CA ALA A 335 -4.72 15.38 20.92
C ALA A 335 -4.99 16.71 21.64
N ASP A 336 -6.10 16.78 22.37
CA ASP A 336 -6.69 18.03 22.87
C ASP A 336 -5.93 18.72 24.04
N ALA A 337 -4.80 18.19 24.52
CA ALA A 337 -4.04 18.75 25.64
C ALA A 337 -2.54 18.94 25.34
N GLU A 338 -1.93 20.01 25.85
CA GLU A 338 -0.49 20.31 25.67
C GLU A 338 0.44 19.12 25.99
N PRO A 339 0.23 18.34 27.08
CA PRO A 339 1.03 17.15 27.34
C PRO A 339 0.97 16.12 26.21
N GLN A 340 -0.18 15.94 25.57
CA GLN A 340 -0.34 14.96 24.49
C GLN A 340 0.39 15.40 23.20
N VAL A 341 0.46 16.71 22.96
CA VAL A 341 1.23 17.26 21.83
C VAL A 341 2.74 17.04 22.01
N ALA A 342 3.24 17.14 23.25
CA ALA A 342 4.64 16.83 23.56
C ALA A 342 4.94 15.34 23.28
N VAL A 343 4.06 14.43 23.73
CA VAL A 343 4.24 12.98 23.50
C VAL A 343 4.13 12.62 22.00
N LEU A 344 3.27 13.28 21.22
CA LEU A 344 3.26 13.13 19.76
C LEU A 344 4.59 13.54 19.12
N THR A 345 5.20 14.61 19.63
CA THR A 345 6.51 15.09 19.16
C THR A 345 7.61 14.08 19.50
N GLU A 346 7.58 13.50 20.70
CA GLU A 346 8.50 12.42 21.10
C GLU A 346 8.35 11.18 20.22
N ALA A 347 7.10 10.75 19.95
CA ALA A 347 6.81 9.64 19.04
C ALA A 347 7.38 9.88 17.63
N LEU A 348 7.17 11.08 17.07
CA LEU A 348 7.73 11.48 15.78
C LEU A 348 9.27 11.46 15.78
N ASN A 349 9.89 12.00 16.82
CA ASN A 349 11.35 12.05 16.97
C ASN A 349 11.98 10.66 17.13
N GLY A 350 11.19 9.62 17.42
CA GLY A 350 11.62 8.22 17.41
C GLY A 350 12.10 7.71 16.05
N PHE A 351 11.73 8.37 14.94
CA PHE A 351 12.08 7.91 13.58
C PHE A 351 13.59 7.79 13.36
N GLY A 352 14.37 8.82 13.70
CA GLY A 352 15.82 8.84 13.46
C GLY A 352 16.54 7.68 14.15
N PRO A 353 16.38 7.51 15.48
CA PRO A 353 16.93 6.36 16.21
C PRO A 353 16.47 5.01 15.68
N ALA A 354 15.18 4.86 15.34
CA ALA A 354 14.63 3.62 14.79
C ALA A 354 15.22 3.28 13.41
N TYR A 355 15.28 4.27 12.51
CA TYR A 355 15.84 4.11 11.17
C TYR A 355 17.30 3.69 11.24
N ILE A 356 18.12 4.33 12.09
CA ILE A 356 19.53 3.97 12.26
C ILE A 356 19.68 2.55 12.81
N ARG A 357 18.84 2.16 13.78
CA ARG A 357 18.85 0.82 14.37
C ARG A 357 18.58 -0.24 13.31
N HIS A 358 17.52 -0.07 12.52
CA HIS A 358 17.15 -1.03 11.46
C HIS A 358 18.14 -1.04 10.31
N LEU A 359 18.63 0.13 9.89
CA LEU A 359 19.64 0.23 8.84
C LEU A 359 20.91 -0.55 9.22
N ARG A 360 21.36 -0.46 10.47
CA ARG A 360 22.51 -1.23 10.95
C ARG A 360 22.24 -2.73 10.90
N ALA A 361 21.05 -3.18 11.31
CA ALA A 361 20.68 -4.59 11.30
C ALA A 361 20.52 -5.18 9.89
N ASP A 362 20.16 -4.37 8.89
CA ASP A 362 20.06 -4.83 7.50
C ASP A 362 21.41 -4.88 6.76
N PHE A 363 22.43 -4.13 7.23
CA PHE A 363 23.76 -4.08 6.62
C PHE A 363 24.83 -4.92 7.34
N LEU A 364 24.63 -5.25 8.63
CA LEU A 364 25.57 -5.96 9.51
C LEU A 364 24.94 -7.26 10.00
#